data_AF-A0A520EAI6-F1
#
_entry.id   AF-A0A520EAI6-F1
#
_cell.length_a   1.000
_cell.length_b   1.000
_cell.length_c   1.000
_cell.angle_alpha   90.00
_cell.angle_beta   90.00
_cell.angle_gamma   90.00
#
_symmetry.space_group_name_H-M   'P 1'
#
loop_
_entity.id
_entity.type
_entity.pdbx_description
1 polymer ?
#
loop_
_entity_poly.entity_id
_entity_poly.type
_entity_poly.pdbx_seq_one_letter_code
_entity_poly.pdbx_strand_id
1 'polypeptide(L)'
;DAQNETRGQWYLRQLLGSANISGSKPFHVMTGNLSHQIEHHLFPDIPARRYREVKVDVQRLVEKYGLRYNEGRLSKQLMSVARQLAIYSKKPSDPYKVGKSPESKALRRAKREAKEAAQAA
;
A
#
# COMPACT_ATOMS: atom_id res chain seq x y z
N ASP A 1 -5.85 7.86 9.29
CA ASP A 1 -4.84 8.51 8.42
C ASP A 1 -3.46 8.48 9.04
N ALA A 2 -2.42 8.56 8.21
CA ALA A 2 -1.05 8.70 8.70
C ALA A 2 -0.86 10.10 9.31
N GLN A 3 -0.17 10.20 10.45
CA GLN A 3 0.03 11.49 11.11
C GLN A 3 0.89 12.40 10.23
N ASN A 4 0.51 13.68 10.14
CA ASN A 4 1.18 14.72 9.35
C ASN A 4 1.29 14.43 7.84
N GLU A 5 0.39 13.61 7.29
CA GLU A 5 0.37 13.29 5.87
C GLU A 5 -0.30 14.42 5.07
N THR A 6 0.41 14.93 4.06
CA THR A 6 -0.16 15.84 3.07
C THR A 6 -1.10 15.09 2.12
N ARG A 7 -2.02 15.80 1.47
CA ARG A 7 -2.89 15.19 0.47
C ARG A 7 -2.14 14.51 -0.68
N GLY A 8 -1.00 15.06 -1.11
CA GLY A 8 -0.15 14.44 -2.13
C GLY A 8 0.44 13.11 -1.66
N GLN A 9 0.92 13.05 -0.41
CA GLN A 9 1.42 11.81 0.20
C GLN A 9 0.32 10.77 0.35
N TRP A 10 -0.91 11.20 0.70
CA TRP A 10 -2.07 10.31 0.72
C TRP A 10 -2.29 9.66 -0.65
N TYR A 11 -2.36 10.45 -1.74
CA TYR A 11 -2.51 9.90 -3.11
C TYR A 11 -1.38 8.95 -3.49
N LEU A 12 -0.14 9.30 -3.15
CA LEU A 12 1.02 8.45 -3.42
C LEU A 12 0.94 7.13 -2.65
N ARG A 13 0.54 7.17 -1.38
CA ARG A 13 0.35 5.96 -0.56
C ARG A 13 -0.77 5.08 -1.09
N GLN A 14 -1.89 5.67 -1.52
CA GLN A 14 -2.98 4.92 -2.16
C GLN A 14 -2.51 4.25 -3.44
N LEU A 15 -1.83 4.99 -4.34
CA LEU A 15 -1.30 4.45 -5.58
C LEU A 15 -0.33 3.29 -5.35
N LEU A 16 0.65 3.46 -4.45
CA LEU A 16 1.69 2.47 -4.19
C LEU A 16 1.21 1.27 -3.36
N GLY A 17 0.18 1.47 -2.53
CA GLY A 17 -0.41 0.44 -1.69
C GLY A 17 -1.42 -0.44 -2.42
N SER A 18 -1.97 0.02 -3.54
CA SER A 18 -2.98 -0.70 -4.31
C SER A 18 -2.39 -1.48 -5.49
N ALA A 19 -3.17 -2.43 -5.99
CA ALA A 19 -2.81 -3.24 -7.15
C ALA A 19 -4.07 -3.56 -7.97
N ASN A 20 -3.96 -3.46 -9.28
CA ASN A 20 -5.01 -3.86 -10.22
C ASN A 20 -4.75 -5.26 -10.77
N ILE A 21 -5.83 -6.01 -11.01
CA ILE A 21 -5.78 -7.26 -11.78
C ILE A 21 -6.12 -7.03 -13.25
N SER A 22 -5.28 -7.53 -14.16
CA SER A 22 -5.58 -7.52 -15.60
C SER A 22 -6.40 -8.75 -16.00
N GLY A 23 -7.20 -8.62 -17.06
CA GLY A 23 -8.07 -9.69 -17.56
C GLY A 23 -9.00 -9.24 -18.67
N SER A 24 -9.95 -10.10 -19.03
CA SER A 24 -10.99 -9.80 -20.04
C SER A 24 -12.20 -9.11 -19.41
N LYS A 25 -13.09 -8.53 -20.23
CA LYS A 25 -14.31 -7.86 -19.74
C LYS A 25 -15.20 -8.75 -18.83
N PRO A 26 -15.49 -10.03 -19.19
CA PRO A 26 -16.26 -10.90 -18.28
C PRO A 26 -15.55 -11.13 -16.96
N PHE A 27 -14.22 -11.28 -17.00
CA PHE A 27 -13.40 -11.45 -15.80
C PHE A 27 -13.46 -10.22 -14.88
N HIS A 28 -13.45 -9.00 -15.43
CA HIS A 28 -13.61 -7.77 -14.64
C HIS A 28 -14.95 -7.71 -13.90
N VAL A 29 -16.04 -8.16 -14.54
CA VAL A 29 -17.37 -8.23 -13.92
C VAL A 29 -17.39 -9.31 -12.83
N MET A 30 -16.92 -10.52 -13.13
CA MET A 30 -16.88 -11.63 -12.17
C MET A 30 -16.05 -11.31 -10.92
N THR A 31 -15.00 -10.52 -11.08
CA THR A 31 -14.14 -10.09 -9.98
C THR A 31 -14.63 -8.82 -9.28
N GLY A 32 -15.82 -8.31 -9.62
CA GLY A 32 -16.38 -7.13 -8.96
C GLY A 32 -15.55 -5.87 -9.14
N ASN A 33 -14.91 -5.69 -10.31
CA ASN A 33 -14.01 -4.57 -10.61
C ASN A 33 -12.72 -4.50 -9.75
N LEU A 34 -12.21 -5.64 -9.26
CA LEU A 34 -10.85 -5.70 -8.70
C LEU A 34 -9.74 -5.23 -9.69
N SER A 35 -10.08 -5.07 -10.96
CA SER A 35 -9.23 -4.50 -12.00
C SER A 35 -9.03 -2.98 -11.91
N HIS A 36 -9.71 -2.31 -10.97
CA HIS A 36 -9.75 -0.87 -10.81
C HIS A 36 -9.60 -0.41 -9.34
N GLN A 37 -8.91 -1.21 -8.53
CA GLN A 37 -8.61 -0.88 -7.14
C GLN A 37 -7.77 0.37 -6.99
N ILE A 38 -6.80 0.63 -7.87
CA ILE A 38 -6.02 1.87 -7.83
C ILE A 38 -6.96 3.07 -7.97
N GLU A 39 -7.83 3.09 -8.98
CA GLU A 39 -8.78 4.18 -9.20
C GLU A 39 -9.77 4.32 -8.04
N HIS A 40 -10.26 3.20 -7.50
CA HIS A 40 -11.13 3.19 -6.34
C HIS A 40 -10.47 3.82 -5.10
N HIS A 41 -9.19 3.56 -4.85
CA HIS A 41 -8.48 4.14 -3.70
C HIS A 41 -8.15 5.62 -3.91
N LEU A 42 -7.93 6.06 -5.16
CA LEU A 42 -7.70 7.47 -5.48
C LEU A 42 -9.01 8.29 -5.49
N PHE A 43 -10.11 7.67 -5.92
CA PHE A 43 -11.41 8.30 -6.12
C PHE A 43 -12.54 7.37 -5.61
N PRO A 44 -12.70 7.21 -4.29
CA PRO A 44 -13.69 6.27 -3.74
C PRO A 44 -15.14 6.68 -4.06
N ASP A 45 -15.40 7.97 -4.24
CA ASP A 45 -16.75 8.53 -4.42
C ASP A 45 -17.30 8.43 -5.84
N ILE A 46 -16.47 8.08 -6.84
CA ILE A 46 -16.94 7.97 -8.23
C ILE A 46 -17.54 6.58 -8.49
N PRO A 47 -18.63 6.49 -9.28
CA PRO A 47 -19.24 5.20 -9.61
C PRO A 47 -18.29 4.28 -10.36
N ALA A 48 -18.30 2.97 -10.04
CA ALA A 48 -17.35 2.00 -10.57
C ALA A 48 -17.31 1.89 -12.10
N ARG A 49 -18.43 2.16 -12.78
CA ARG A 49 -18.50 2.20 -14.25
C ARG A 49 -17.52 3.20 -14.89
N ARG A 50 -17.16 4.27 -14.15
CA ARG A 50 -16.25 5.33 -14.63
C ARG A 50 -14.77 5.01 -14.40
N TYR A 51 -14.43 4.00 -13.59
CA TYR A 51 -13.02 3.72 -13.31
C TYR A 51 -12.23 3.37 -14.56
N ARG A 52 -12.86 2.74 -15.55
CA ARG A 52 -12.19 2.42 -16.82
C ARG A 52 -11.75 3.66 -17.60
N GLU A 53 -12.53 4.74 -17.53
CA GLU A 53 -12.20 6.03 -18.15
C GLU A 53 -11.08 6.71 -17.35
N VAL A 54 -11.26 6.79 -16.03
CA VAL A 54 -10.29 7.44 -15.11
C VAL A 54 -8.93 6.76 -15.13
N LYS A 55 -8.90 5.42 -15.26
CA LYS A 55 -7.67 4.63 -15.37
C LYS A 55 -6.72 5.17 -16.43
N VAL A 56 -7.24 5.64 -17.58
CA VAL A 56 -6.40 6.14 -18.69
C VAL A 56 -5.63 7.38 -18.25
N ASP A 57 -6.29 8.32 -17.58
CA ASP A 57 -5.65 9.54 -17.10
C ASP A 57 -4.72 9.29 -15.92
N VAL A 58 -5.09 8.37 -15.01
CA VAL A 58 -4.23 7.93 -13.91
C VAL A 58 -2.94 7.31 -14.46
N GLN A 59 -3.04 6.38 -15.41
CA GLN A 59 -1.86 5.75 -16.03
C GLN A 59 -0.94 6.78 -16.69
N ARG A 60 -1.50 7.72 -17.45
CA ARG A 60 -0.74 8.81 -18.09
C ARG A 60 0.00 9.66 -17.06
N LEU A 61 -0.65 10.00 -15.94
CA LEU A 61 -0.05 10.82 -14.89
C LEU A 61 1.07 10.07 -14.16
N VAL A 62 0.83 8.80 -13.84
CA VAL A 62 1.78 7.92 -13.16
C VAL A 62 3.03 7.74 -14.02
N GLU A 63 2.87 7.50 -15.32
CA GLU A 63 3.97 7.42 -16.28
C GLU A 63 4.74 8.75 -16.39
N LYS A 64 4.02 9.88 -16.52
CA LYS A 64 4.62 11.23 -16.60
C LYS A 64 5.59 11.52 -15.44
N TYR A 65 5.29 11.04 -14.24
CA TYR A 65 6.12 11.27 -13.06
C TYR A 65 7.05 10.08 -12.73
N GLY A 66 7.18 9.10 -13.61
CA GLY A 66 8.05 7.93 -13.39
C GLY A 66 7.60 7.05 -12.22
N LEU A 67 6.32 7.11 -11.86
CA LEU A 67 5.74 6.31 -10.79
C LEU A 67 5.33 4.93 -11.31
N ARG A 68 5.23 3.96 -10.40
CA ARG A 68 4.86 2.59 -10.76
C ARG A 68 3.35 2.41 -10.72
N TYR A 69 2.75 2.09 -11.87
CA TYR A 69 1.37 1.63 -11.95
C TYR A 69 1.31 0.10 -11.74
N ASN A 70 0.83 -0.35 -10.58
CA ASN A 70 0.87 -1.78 -10.21
C ASN A 70 -0.33 -2.56 -10.79
N GLU A 71 -0.16 -3.11 -11.99
CA GLU A 71 -1.16 -3.97 -12.64
C GLU A 71 -0.55 -5.31 -13.08
N GLY A 72 -1.34 -6.39 -12.99
CA GLY A 72 -0.91 -7.70 -13.47
C GLY A 72 -1.98 -8.77 -13.37
N ARG A 73 -1.73 -9.97 -13.93
CA ARG A 73 -2.66 -11.10 -13.86
C ARG A 73 -2.95 -11.45 -12.39
N LEU A 74 -4.17 -11.93 -12.10
CA LEU A 74 -4.56 -12.34 -10.74
C LEU A 74 -3.54 -13.27 -10.07
N SER A 75 -3.05 -14.29 -10.79
CA SER A 75 -2.03 -15.22 -10.28
C SER A 75 -0.73 -14.52 -9.86
N LYS A 76 -0.28 -13.51 -10.62
CA LYS A 76 0.91 -12.72 -10.27
C LYS A 76 0.69 -11.92 -8.99
N GLN A 77 -0.49 -11.31 -8.83
CA GLN A 77 -0.81 -10.55 -7.62
C GLN A 77 -0.92 -11.46 -6.40
N LEU A 78 -1.59 -12.61 -6.52
CA LEU A 78 -1.68 -13.60 -5.43
C LEU A 78 -0.30 -14.14 -5.03
N MET A 79 0.54 -14.49 -6.01
CA MET A 79 1.91 -14.95 -5.73
C MET A 79 2.78 -13.87 -5.09
N SER A 80 2.58 -12.60 -5.46
CA SER A 80 3.24 -11.47 -4.80
C SER A 80 2.89 -11.41 -3.32
N VAL A 81 1.60 -11.50 -2.98
CA VAL A 81 1.14 -11.51 -1.58
C VAL A 81 1.68 -12.73 -0.84
N ALA A 82 1.57 -13.93 -1.42
CA ALA A 82 2.09 -15.15 -0.81
C ALA A 82 3.60 -15.06 -0.55
N ARG A 83 4.37 -14.49 -1.48
CA ARG A 83 5.81 -14.24 -1.31
C ARG A 83 6.09 -13.28 -0.17
N GLN A 84 5.36 -12.17 -0.07
CA GLN A 84 5.52 -11.20 1.03
C GLN A 84 5.23 -11.86 2.38
N LEU A 85 4.13 -12.60 2.49
CA LEU A 85 3.79 -13.35 3.70
C LEU A 85 4.88 -14.36 4.06
N ALA A 86 5.43 -15.08 3.09
CA ALA A 86 6.52 -16.04 3.33
C ALA A 86 7.85 -15.38 3.76
N ILE A 87 8.13 -14.16 3.28
CA ILE A 87 9.30 -13.38 3.71
C ILE A 87 9.10 -12.88 5.14
N TYR A 88 7.95 -12.27 5.42
CA TYR A 88 7.69 -11.63 6.72
C TYR A 88 7.23 -12.60 7.82
N SER A 89 6.88 -13.84 7.48
CA SER A 89 6.62 -14.89 8.48
C SER A 89 7.89 -15.38 9.17
N LYS A 90 9.07 -15.17 8.56
CA LYS A 90 10.36 -15.52 9.16
C LYS A 90 10.78 -14.46 10.17
N LYS A 91 11.18 -14.90 11.36
CA LYS A 91 11.75 -13.98 12.36
C LYS A 91 13.03 -13.35 11.80
N PRO A 92 13.17 -12.01 11.85
CA PRO A 92 14.41 -11.35 11.49
C PRO A 92 15.56 -11.84 12.37
N SER A 93 16.77 -11.95 11.81
CA SER A 93 17.99 -12.23 12.58
C SER A 93 18.41 -11.06 13.46
N ASP A 94 18.09 -9.84 13.04
CA ASP A 94 18.33 -8.61 13.79
C ASP A 94 17.40 -8.56 15.03
N PRO A 95 17.96 -8.59 16.26
CA PRO A 95 17.17 -8.60 17.48
C PRO A 95 16.30 -7.35 17.63
N TYR A 96 16.67 -6.20 17.07
CA TYR A 96 15.85 -4.98 17.11
C TYR A 96 14.64 -5.02 16.18
N LYS A 97 14.58 -5.98 15.26
CA LYS A 97 13.44 -6.22 14.36
C LYS A 97 12.53 -7.34 14.88
N VAL A 98 12.89 -7.99 15.99
CA VAL A 98 12.08 -9.02 16.63
C VAL A 98 11.17 -8.38 17.68
N GLY A 99 9.86 -8.32 17.40
CA GLY A 99 8.93 -7.46 18.16
C GLY A 99 8.87 -7.64 19.69
N LYS A 100 9.23 -8.80 20.25
CA LYS A 100 9.26 -9.07 21.70
C LYS A 100 10.67 -9.30 22.27
N SER A 101 11.74 -9.06 21.52
CA SER A 101 13.11 -9.23 22.04
C SER A 101 13.42 -8.24 23.18
N PRO A 102 14.34 -8.59 24.10
CA PRO A 102 14.81 -7.67 25.13
C PRO A 102 15.31 -6.33 24.56
N GLU A 103 16.06 -6.38 23.47
CA GLU A 103 16.63 -5.22 22.78
C GLU A 103 15.54 -4.31 22.19
N SER A 104 14.53 -4.89 21.54
CA SER A 104 13.39 -4.14 21.02
C SER A 104 12.57 -3.47 22.14
N LYS A 105 12.41 -4.16 23.27
CA LYS A 105 11.72 -3.60 24.44
C LYS A 105 12.50 -2.46 25.06
N ALA A 106 13.82 -2.61 25.22
CA ALA A 106 14.70 -1.57 25.73
C ALA A 106 14.67 -0.32 24.83
N LEU A 107 14.77 -0.50 23.51
CA LEU A 107 14.71 0.60 22.55
C LEU A 107 13.37 1.35 22.60
N ARG A 108 12.24 0.62 22.70
CA ARG A 108 10.90 1.24 22.81
C ARG A 108 10.75 2.03 24.11
N ARG A 109 11.30 1.53 25.22
CA ARG A 109 11.31 2.22 26.51
C ARG A 109 12.11 3.53 26.40
N ALA A 110 13.34 3.46 25.90
CA ALA A 110 14.20 4.64 25.73
C ALA A 110 13.55 5.71 24.82
N LYS A 111 12.90 5.30 23.71
CA LYS A 111 12.17 6.22 22.84
C LYS A 111 10.99 6.90 23.53
N ARG A 112 10.28 6.18 24.42
CA ARG A 112 9.17 6.74 25.18
C ARG A 112 9.68 7.76 26.21
N GLU A 113 10.71 7.40 26.97
CA GLU A 113 11.34 8.28 27.96
C GLU A 113 11.86 9.57 27.31
N ALA A 114 12.52 9.47 26.15
CA ALA A 114 12.98 10.63 25.39
C ALA A 114 11.82 11.52 24.89
N LYS A 115 10.70 10.92 24.47
CA LYS A 115 9.51 11.67 24.04
C LYS A 115 8.85 12.39 25.22
N GLU A 116 8.75 11.74 26.37
CA GLU A 116 8.20 12.34 27.60
C GLU A 116 9.07 13.52 28.06
N ALA A 117 10.40 13.36 28.05
CA ALA A 117 11.33 14.43 28.37
C ALA A 117 11.22 15.64 27.41
N ALA A 118 11.09 15.38 26.11
CA ALA A 118 10.92 16.43 25.10
C ALA A 118 9.55 17.14 25.16
N GLN A 119 8.53 16.53 25.78
CA GLN A 119 7.22 17.15 26.01
C GLN A 119 7.16 17.94 27.32
N ALA A 120 8.08 17.66 28.26
CA ALA A 120 8.19 18.34 29.54
C ALA A 120 9.13 19.56 29.51
N ALA A 121 9.85 19.76 28.41
CA ALA A 121 10.73 20.90 28.13
C ALA A 121 10.03 21.90 27.21
#